data_AF-A0A261GQX4-F1
#
_entry.id   AF-A0A261GQX4-F1
#
_cell.length_a   1.000
_cell.length_b   1.000
_cell.length_c   1.000
_cell.angle_alpha   90.00
_cell.angle_beta   90.00
_cell.angle_gamma   90.00
#
_symmetry.space_group_name_H-M   'P 1'
#
loop_
_entity.id
_entity.type
_entity.pdbx_description
1 polymer ?
#
loop_
_entity_poly.entity_id
_entity_poly.type
_entity_poly.pdbx_seq_one_letter_code
_entity_poly.pdbx_strand_id
1 'polypeptide(L)'
;MKQTLAVILALFLVGCGGSEDSGGSNGTKTGYLTFDGIAGLPYRTASQSGVTDELGRFHYLEGETISFYLGDIVFAQDIPTKPYLTVIDFDQDVVDQIDEGSQVRGMTDHTELVEAASKEQNIVNMTRLLFAITDPPEDKDSDDIALIYISGDVRAAAKAYSFSSPIIFDQDVGNFGSEDLPDNQENLFINYICEKLGQAACLNGGVKEMPASEQAETFGKSQSEDITSTIASKIFLSPRVFEINATDTRVYDVSITAVNLDLNIAELEVKTIDELPDSEGNFPDDPRSVVAIQYGSASNARFGFYATGESGQETSIIANIKLKGDYRWYKKSLRVRLR
;
A
#
# COMPACT_ATOMS: atom_id res chain seq x y z
N MET A 1 -16.31 -37.94 -67.48
CA MET A 1 -15.64 -38.51 -66.29
C MET A 1 -14.27 -37.86 -66.16
N LYS A 2 -14.00 -37.24 -65.01
CA LYS A 2 -12.69 -36.97 -64.37
C LYS A 2 -11.71 -36.05 -65.14
N GLN A 3 -11.04 -35.05 -64.57
CA GLN A 3 -10.95 -34.56 -63.20
C GLN A 3 -10.36 -33.14 -63.30
N THR A 4 -11.00 -32.18 -62.63
CA THR A 4 -10.50 -30.82 -62.36
C THR A 4 -9.33 -30.89 -61.37
N LEU A 5 -8.22 -30.22 -61.67
CA LEU A 5 -7.14 -29.98 -60.71
C LEU A 5 -6.99 -28.48 -60.53
N ALA A 6 -7.62 -27.95 -59.47
CA ALA A 6 -7.44 -26.58 -59.00
C ALA A 6 -6.21 -26.54 -58.10
N VAL A 7 -5.23 -25.70 -58.46
CA VAL A 7 -4.02 -25.44 -57.68
C VAL A 7 -4.37 -24.40 -56.61
N ILE A 8 -4.42 -24.85 -55.35
CA ILE A 8 -4.59 -23.99 -54.17
C ILE A 8 -3.20 -23.56 -53.71
N LEU A 9 -2.90 -22.27 -53.90
CA LEU A 9 -1.70 -21.60 -53.41
C LEU A 9 -1.96 -21.13 -51.97
N ALA A 10 -1.49 -21.91 -50.99
CA ALA A 10 -1.54 -21.53 -49.58
C ALA A 10 -0.42 -20.52 -49.28
N LEU A 11 -0.79 -19.26 -49.04
CA LEU A 11 0.08 -18.26 -48.43
C LEU A 11 0.23 -18.57 -46.94
N PHE A 12 1.42 -18.97 -46.52
CA PHE A 12 1.81 -19.00 -45.12
C PHE A 12 2.11 -17.57 -44.66
N LEU A 13 1.16 -16.95 -43.95
CA LEU A 13 1.45 -15.80 -43.11
C LEU A 13 2.20 -16.29 -41.86
N VAL A 14 3.50 -16.02 -41.80
CA VAL A 14 4.29 -16.09 -40.57
C VAL A 14 4.05 -14.79 -39.80
N GLY A 15 3.12 -14.83 -38.85
CA GLY A 15 3.01 -13.80 -37.82
C GLY A 15 4.12 -14.00 -36.80
N CYS A 16 5.11 -13.11 -36.78
CA CYS A 16 6.05 -12.98 -35.69
C CYS A 16 5.31 -12.30 -34.52
N GLY A 17 4.58 -13.10 -33.74
CA GLY A 17 4.10 -12.70 -32.43
C GLY A 17 5.29 -12.69 -31.47
N GLY A 18 5.49 -11.56 -30.81
CA GLY A 18 6.64 -11.29 -29.95
C GLY A 18 6.87 -12.39 -28.92
N SER A 19 8.14 -12.78 -28.80
CA SER A 19 8.62 -13.68 -27.77
C SER A 19 8.31 -13.09 -26.38
N GLU A 20 7.42 -13.75 -25.67
CA GLU A 20 7.32 -13.63 -24.22
C GLU A 20 8.59 -14.24 -23.63
N ASP A 21 9.41 -13.40 -22.98
CA ASP A 21 10.56 -13.84 -22.22
C ASP A 21 10.09 -14.78 -21.11
N SER A 22 10.28 -16.07 -21.35
CA SER A 22 10.27 -17.12 -20.34
C SER A 22 11.62 -17.11 -19.62
N GLY A 23 11.84 -16.03 -18.86
CA GLY A 23 12.98 -15.88 -17.97
C GLY A 23 12.74 -16.62 -16.66
N GLY A 24 13.65 -17.53 -16.31
CA GLY A 24 13.59 -18.32 -15.08
C GLY A 24 13.38 -17.44 -13.84
N SER A 25 12.42 -17.83 -13.01
CA SER A 25 12.16 -17.19 -11.72
C SER A 25 13.38 -17.36 -10.81
N ASN A 26 14.26 -16.35 -10.82
CA ASN A 26 15.30 -16.16 -9.81
C ASN A 26 14.71 -15.64 -8.50
N GLY A 27 13.56 -16.13 -8.03
CA GLY A 27 12.95 -15.72 -6.75
C GLY A 27 12.64 -14.21 -6.60
N THR A 28 12.89 -13.39 -7.62
CA THR A 28 12.70 -11.95 -7.62
C THR A 28 11.21 -11.63 -7.50
N LYS A 29 10.88 -10.82 -6.49
CA LYS A 29 9.55 -10.28 -6.27
C LYS A 29 9.48 -8.84 -6.80
N THR A 30 8.26 -8.42 -7.10
CA THR A 30 7.94 -7.04 -7.48
C THR A 30 7.20 -6.40 -6.32
N GLY A 31 7.69 -5.24 -5.87
CA GLY A 31 7.01 -4.37 -4.91
C GLY A 31 6.56 -3.09 -5.59
N TYR A 32 5.67 -2.38 -4.93
CA TYR A 32 5.10 -1.12 -5.41
C TYR A 32 5.32 -0.05 -4.34
N LEU A 33 5.95 1.06 -4.72
CA LEU A 33 6.06 2.23 -3.86
C LEU A 33 4.84 3.12 -4.10
N THR A 34 4.00 3.20 -3.06
CA THR A 34 2.64 3.75 -3.00
C THR A 34 1.63 3.05 -3.91
N PHE A 35 0.35 3.39 -3.78
CA PHE A 35 -0.71 2.81 -4.60
C PHE A 35 -0.69 3.38 -6.02
N ASP A 36 -0.64 4.71 -6.12
CA ASP A 36 -0.58 5.46 -7.39
C ASP A 36 0.83 5.52 -7.99
N GLY A 37 1.81 4.91 -7.31
CA GLY A 37 3.21 4.93 -7.72
C GLY A 37 3.95 6.22 -7.32
N ILE A 38 5.23 6.06 -6.99
CA ILE A 38 6.24 7.11 -7.07
C ILE A 38 7.21 6.70 -8.16
N ALA A 39 7.15 7.35 -9.32
CA ALA A 39 7.98 7.01 -10.46
C ALA A 39 9.32 7.74 -10.43
N GLY A 40 10.36 7.06 -10.91
CA GLY A 40 11.64 7.70 -11.13
C GLY A 40 12.53 7.84 -9.89
N LEU A 41 12.19 7.21 -8.76
CA LEU A 41 12.97 7.24 -7.53
C LEU A 41 14.01 6.11 -7.53
N PRO A 42 15.33 6.42 -7.46
CA PRO A 42 16.36 5.42 -7.31
C PRO A 42 16.21 4.58 -6.03
N TYR A 43 16.48 3.28 -6.15
CA TYR A 43 16.47 2.35 -5.03
C TYR A 43 17.61 1.34 -5.10
N ARG A 44 17.96 0.79 -3.94
CA ARG A 44 18.93 -0.30 -3.79
C ARG A 44 18.50 -1.28 -2.70
N THR A 45 18.68 -2.57 -2.96
CA THR A 45 18.65 -3.65 -1.98
C THR A 45 20.04 -4.30 -1.91
N ALA A 46 20.18 -5.38 -1.14
CA ALA A 46 21.43 -6.15 -1.11
C ALA A 46 21.80 -6.76 -2.48
N SER A 47 20.82 -7.18 -3.27
CA SER A 47 21.04 -7.82 -4.58
C SER A 47 20.53 -7.04 -5.79
N GLN A 48 19.62 -6.08 -5.60
CA GLN A 48 18.98 -5.31 -6.67
C GLN A 48 19.32 -3.83 -6.57
N SER A 49 19.26 -3.14 -7.69
CA SER A 49 19.25 -1.67 -7.72
C SER A 49 18.59 -1.20 -9.00
N GLY A 50 17.91 -0.07 -8.95
CA GLY A 50 17.22 0.46 -10.10
C GLY A 50 16.58 1.80 -9.82
N VAL A 51 15.59 2.11 -10.63
CA VAL A 51 14.73 3.28 -10.49
C VAL A 51 13.31 2.75 -10.54
N THR A 52 12.42 3.25 -9.67
CA THR A 52 11.01 2.89 -9.74
C THR A 52 10.43 3.29 -11.08
N ASP A 53 9.59 2.42 -11.65
CA ASP A 53 8.98 2.70 -12.95
C ASP A 53 7.70 3.55 -12.82
N GLU A 54 6.97 3.69 -13.93
CA GLU A 54 5.77 4.53 -14.04
C GLU A 54 4.66 4.14 -13.06
N LEU A 55 4.65 2.89 -12.57
CA LEU A 55 3.71 2.38 -11.58
C LEU A 55 4.33 2.28 -10.18
N GLY A 56 5.50 2.91 -9.96
CA GLY A 56 6.24 2.82 -8.71
C GLY A 56 6.86 1.43 -8.45
N ARG A 57 7.00 0.56 -9.46
CA ARG A 57 7.48 -0.80 -9.23
C ARG A 57 8.98 -0.85 -8.95
N PHE A 58 9.36 -1.68 -7.98
CA PHE A 58 10.74 -2.04 -7.68
C PHE A 58 10.90 -3.56 -7.56
N HIS A 59 12.13 -4.06 -7.70
CA HIS A 59 12.45 -5.48 -7.61
C HIS A 59 13.30 -5.78 -6.39
N TYR A 60 13.02 -6.90 -5.72
CA TYR A 60 13.72 -7.33 -4.52
C TYR A 60 13.69 -8.86 -4.37
N LEU A 61 14.52 -9.40 -3.48
CA LEU A 61 14.39 -10.77 -2.98
C LEU A 61 13.74 -10.76 -1.59
N GLU A 62 12.95 -11.79 -1.30
CA GLU A 62 12.26 -11.91 -0.01
C GLU A 62 13.23 -11.86 1.17
N GLY A 63 12.92 -11.00 2.16
CA GLY A 63 13.74 -10.80 3.35
C GLY A 63 14.87 -9.77 3.20
N GLU A 64 15.04 -9.17 2.01
CA GLU A 64 15.93 -8.02 1.85
C GLU A 64 15.34 -6.73 2.43
N THR A 65 16.21 -5.78 2.72
CA THR A 65 15.85 -4.39 2.96
C THR A 65 16.04 -3.56 1.68
N ILE A 66 15.36 -2.42 1.62
CA ILE A 66 15.43 -1.47 0.51
C ILE A 66 15.75 -0.07 1.04
N SER A 67 16.50 0.69 0.26
CA SER A 67 16.78 2.10 0.52
C SER A 67 16.41 2.93 -0.70
N PHE A 68 15.80 4.10 -0.47
CA PHE A 68 15.40 5.05 -1.50
C PHE A 68 16.20 6.35 -1.35
N TYR A 69 16.74 6.85 -2.46
CA TYR A 69 17.64 8.00 -2.45
C TYR A 69 17.50 8.84 -3.72
N LEU A 70 17.93 10.10 -3.65
CA LEU A 70 18.01 11.00 -4.79
C LEU A 70 19.24 11.90 -4.67
N GLY A 71 20.27 11.62 -5.47
CA GLY A 71 21.58 12.23 -5.26
C GLY A 71 22.12 11.84 -3.88
N ASP A 72 22.43 12.83 -3.06
CA ASP A 72 22.87 12.65 -1.67
C ASP A 72 21.71 12.66 -0.65
N ILE A 73 20.46 12.85 -1.09
CA ILE A 73 19.28 12.82 -0.23
C ILE A 73 18.90 11.35 0.02
N VAL A 74 18.79 10.97 1.29
CA VAL A 74 18.26 9.67 1.71
C VAL A 74 16.82 9.88 2.16
N PHE A 75 15.87 9.25 1.47
CA PHE A 75 14.46 9.28 1.86
C PHE A 75 14.12 8.13 2.80
N ALA A 76 14.68 6.96 2.53
CA ALA A 76 14.50 5.77 3.36
C ALA A 76 15.76 4.94 3.33
N GLN A 77 16.08 4.31 4.45
CA GLN A 77 17.25 3.46 4.57
C GLN A 77 16.91 2.16 5.26
N ASP A 78 17.33 1.06 4.64
CA ASP A 78 17.30 -0.29 5.21
C ASP A 78 15.91 -0.72 5.71
N ILE A 79 14.84 -0.29 5.03
CA ILE A 79 13.46 -0.65 5.40
C ILE A 79 13.11 -2.07 4.88
N PRO A 80 12.37 -2.89 5.62
CA PRO A 80 11.96 -4.22 5.16
C PRO A 80 11.14 -4.16 3.87
N THR A 81 11.47 -5.02 2.92
CA THR A 81 10.70 -5.13 1.68
C THR A 81 9.37 -5.84 1.90
N LYS A 82 8.30 -5.29 1.31
CA LYS A 82 6.96 -5.90 1.26
C LYS A 82 6.27 -5.55 -0.07
N PRO A 83 5.15 -6.22 -0.42
CA PRO A 83 4.49 -6.00 -1.72
C PRO A 83 4.10 -4.55 -1.98
N TYR A 84 3.69 -3.81 -0.95
CA TYR A 84 3.37 -2.39 -1.04
C TYR A 84 4.05 -1.61 0.08
N LEU A 85 4.84 -0.61 -0.29
CA LEU A 85 5.40 0.38 0.61
C LEU A 85 4.65 1.71 0.45
N THR A 86 4.57 2.53 1.47
CA THR A 86 4.16 3.94 1.39
C THR A 86 5.27 4.83 1.93
N VAL A 87 5.08 6.15 1.86
CA VAL A 87 6.05 7.08 2.48
C VAL A 87 6.07 6.91 4.00
N ILE A 88 4.98 6.45 4.62
CA ILE A 88 4.96 6.11 6.07
C ILE A 88 5.96 4.99 6.37
N ASP A 89 6.13 4.04 5.45
CA ASP A 89 7.10 2.94 5.63
C ASP A 89 8.56 3.41 5.62
N PHE A 90 8.84 4.68 5.31
CA PHE A 90 10.19 5.21 5.30
C PHE A 90 10.73 5.50 6.70
N ASP A 91 9.86 5.51 7.72
CA ASP A 91 10.21 5.59 9.13
C ASP A 91 9.79 4.30 9.86
N GLN A 92 10.77 3.51 10.31
CA GLN A 92 10.49 2.23 10.97
C GLN A 92 10.00 2.38 12.41
N ASP A 93 10.37 3.47 13.10
CA ASP A 93 9.87 3.71 14.45
C ASP A 93 8.36 4.02 14.42
N VAL A 94 7.91 4.70 13.35
CA VAL A 94 6.48 4.93 13.09
C VAL A 94 5.78 3.63 12.67
N VAL A 95 6.39 2.82 11.80
CA VAL A 95 5.82 1.53 11.38
C VAL A 95 5.65 0.58 12.56
N ASP A 96 6.63 0.48 13.45
CA ASP A 96 6.58 -0.38 14.63
C ASP A 96 5.41 -0.01 15.55
N GLN A 97 5.13 1.30 15.72
CA GLN A 97 3.97 1.76 16.47
C GLN A 97 2.64 1.38 15.80
N ILE A 98 2.55 1.47 14.47
CA ILE A 98 1.35 1.06 13.73
C ILE A 98 1.14 -0.46 13.83
N ASP A 99 2.22 -1.24 13.82
CA ASP A 99 2.17 -2.71 13.87
C ASP A 99 1.57 -3.24 15.17
N GLU A 100 1.78 -2.54 16.29
CA GLU A 100 1.12 -2.84 17.58
C GLU A 100 -0.41 -2.77 17.48
N GLY A 101 -0.93 -1.88 16.63
CA GLY A 101 -2.35 -1.63 16.43
C GLY A 101 -3.04 -0.93 17.61
N SER A 102 -4.25 -0.44 17.38
CA SER A 102 -5.12 0.14 18.40
C SER A 102 -6.44 -0.61 18.52
N GLN A 103 -7.07 -0.59 19.70
CA GLN A 103 -8.37 -1.22 19.91
C GLN A 103 -9.49 -0.28 19.45
N VAL A 104 -10.13 -0.60 18.32
CA VAL A 104 -11.29 0.13 17.80
C VAL A 104 -12.50 -0.78 17.83
N ARG A 105 -13.46 -0.45 18.70
CA ARG A 105 -14.70 -1.20 18.90
C ARG A 105 -14.46 -2.69 19.18
N GLY A 106 -13.51 -2.97 20.08
CA GLY A 106 -13.19 -4.32 20.55
C GLY A 106 -12.44 -5.18 19.52
N MET A 107 -11.91 -4.60 18.45
CA MET A 107 -11.10 -5.28 17.44
C MET A 107 -9.83 -4.46 17.21
N THR A 108 -8.72 -5.11 16.87
CA THR A 108 -7.49 -4.41 16.53
C THR A 108 -7.64 -3.68 15.18
N ASP A 109 -7.12 -2.47 15.07
CA ASP A 109 -7.16 -1.64 13.88
C ASP A 109 -5.84 -0.85 13.73
N HIS A 110 -5.57 -0.35 12.54
CA HIS A 110 -4.36 0.41 12.21
C HIS A 110 -4.68 1.81 11.66
N THR A 111 -5.93 2.08 11.31
CA THR A 111 -6.34 3.25 10.52
C THR A 111 -6.03 4.57 11.23
N GLU A 112 -6.36 4.67 12.52
CA GLU A 112 -6.09 5.88 13.31
C GLU A 112 -4.58 6.15 13.46
N LEU A 113 -3.78 5.09 13.63
CA LEU A 113 -2.33 5.18 13.74
C LEU A 113 -1.69 5.58 12.40
N VAL A 114 -2.19 5.06 11.27
CA VAL A 114 -1.79 5.50 9.93
C VAL A 114 -2.14 6.98 9.70
N GLU A 115 -3.31 7.43 10.16
CA GLU A 115 -3.66 8.85 10.06
C GLU A 115 -2.72 9.72 10.90
N ALA A 116 -2.39 9.31 12.12
CA ALA A 116 -1.40 10.03 12.94
C ALA A 116 -0.03 10.05 12.26
N ALA A 117 0.44 8.89 11.77
CA ALA A 117 1.71 8.75 11.05
C ALA A 117 1.82 9.64 9.81
N SER A 118 0.71 9.80 9.07
CA SER A 118 0.67 10.68 7.90
C SER A 118 0.89 12.17 8.23
N LYS A 119 0.77 12.54 9.51
CA LYS A 119 0.96 13.90 10.05
C LYS A 119 2.30 14.09 10.75
N GLU A 120 3.13 13.04 10.84
CA GLU A 120 4.48 13.15 11.39
C GLU A 120 5.35 14.06 10.53
N GLN A 121 6.14 14.92 11.17
CA GLN A 121 6.83 16.03 10.52
C GLN A 121 7.76 15.54 9.41
N ASN A 122 8.52 14.48 9.67
CA ASN A 122 9.41 13.87 8.71
C ASN A 122 8.67 13.28 7.50
N ILE A 123 7.58 12.54 7.73
CA ILE A 123 6.75 11.96 6.67
C ILE A 123 6.14 13.06 5.79
N VAL A 124 5.60 14.10 6.41
CA VAL A 124 5.03 15.27 5.72
C VAL A 124 6.09 15.97 4.89
N ASN A 125 7.24 16.31 5.49
CA ASN A 125 8.30 17.07 4.81
C ASN A 125 8.95 16.28 3.67
N MET A 126 9.16 14.97 3.84
CA MET A 126 9.64 14.09 2.77
C MET A 126 8.66 14.03 1.60
N THR A 127 7.37 13.86 1.91
CA THR A 127 6.31 13.82 0.89
C THR A 127 6.20 15.16 0.16
N ARG A 128 6.23 16.29 0.88
CA ARG A 128 6.22 17.64 0.29
C ARG A 128 7.42 17.86 -0.62
N LEU A 129 8.62 17.44 -0.23
CA LEU A 129 9.81 17.52 -1.08
C LEU A 129 9.63 16.71 -2.37
N LEU A 130 9.12 15.47 -2.27
CA LEU A 130 8.85 14.63 -3.43
C LEU A 130 7.84 15.27 -4.40
N PHE A 131 6.77 15.87 -3.88
CA PHE A 131 5.83 16.65 -4.68
C PHE A 131 6.49 17.90 -5.30
N ALA A 132 7.33 18.62 -4.56
CA ALA A 132 7.99 19.83 -5.03
C ALA A 132 8.95 19.57 -6.20
N ILE A 133 9.52 18.37 -6.29
CA ILE A 133 10.45 17.99 -7.37
C ILE A 133 9.79 17.18 -8.49
N THR A 134 8.48 16.99 -8.45
CA THR A 134 7.75 16.32 -9.52
C THR A 134 7.90 17.09 -10.83
N ASP A 135 8.10 16.35 -11.93
CA ASP A 135 8.37 16.85 -13.27
C ASP A 135 7.76 15.88 -14.31
N PRO A 136 6.43 15.77 -14.36
CA PRO A 136 5.75 14.85 -15.25
C PRO A 136 5.94 15.24 -16.73
N PRO A 137 6.01 14.26 -17.65
CA PRO A 137 6.16 14.54 -19.07
C PRO A 137 4.88 15.20 -19.64
N GLU A 138 5.04 16.19 -20.52
CA GLU A 138 3.93 16.96 -21.10
C GLU A 138 3.00 16.14 -22.01
N ASP A 139 3.50 15.02 -22.55
CA ASP A 139 2.84 14.20 -23.56
C ASP A 139 2.07 13.00 -23.00
N LYS A 140 2.06 12.82 -21.68
CA LYS A 140 1.28 11.77 -21.02
C LYS A 140 0.08 12.32 -20.29
N ASP A 141 -1.04 11.59 -20.38
CA ASP A 141 -2.21 11.85 -19.57
C ASP A 141 -1.90 11.59 -18.09
N SER A 142 -2.53 12.37 -17.20
CA SER A 142 -2.31 12.26 -15.75
C SER A 142 -2.64 10.88 -15.18
N ASP A 143 -3.51 10.13 -15.87
CA ASP A 143 -3.98 8.81 -15.45
C ASP A 143 -2.99 7.70 -15.84
N ASP A 144 -2.02 8.00 -16.72
CA ASP A 144 -1.01 7.05 -17.22
C ASP A 144 0.36 7.22 -16.51
N ILE A 145 0.46 8.14 -15.55
CA ILE A 145 1.68 8.42 -14.82
C ILE A 145 1.44 8.48 -13.33
N ALA A 146 2.46 8.09 -12.56
CA ALA A 146 2.50 8.31 -11.13
C ALA A 146 2.30 9.79 -10.78
N LEU A 147 1.52 10.06 -9.73
CA LEU A 147 1.29 11.41 -9.22
C LEU A 147 2.59 12.14 -8.86
N ILE A 148 3.57 11.38 -8.36
CA ILE A 148 4.94 11.85 -8.15
C ILE A 148 5.81 11.21 -9.24
N TYR A 149 6.31 12.04 -10.14
CA TYR A 149 7.17 11.61 -11.24
C TYR A 149 8.50 12.37 -11.19
N ILE A 150 9.57 11.65 -10.88
CA ILE A 150 10.92 12.20 -10.85
C ILE A 150 11.56 11.93 -12.21
N SER A 151 11.72 12.96 -13.03
CA SER A 151 12.27 12.80 -14.38
C SER A 151 13.77 12.44 -14.37
N GLY A 152 14.28 12.02 -15.53
CA GLY A 152 15.71 11.80 -15.72
C GLY A 152 16.54 13.07 -15.46
N ASP A 153 15.99 14.22 -15.84
CA ASP A 153 16.64 15.51 -15.66
C ASP A 153 16.65 15.94 -14.19
N VAL A 154 15.56 15.71 -13.44
CA VAL A 154 15.54 15.89 -11.98
C VAL A 154 16.61 15.02 -11.32
N ARG A 155 16.71 13.74 -11.67
CA ARG A 155 17.74 12.84 -11.12
C ARG A 155 19.15 13.31 -11.44
N ALA A 156 19.38 13.75 -12.68
CA ALA A 156 20.69 14.24 -13.12
C ALA A 156 21.08 15.53 -12.40
N ALA A 157 20.14 16.46 -12.24
CA ALA A 157 20.33 17.70 -11.50
C ALA A 157 20.60 17.41 -10.01
N ALA A 158 19.80 16.54 -9.38
CA ALA A 158 19.99 16.19 -7.97
C ALA A 158 21.35 15.54 -7.71
N LYS A 159 21.85 14.71 -8.63
CA LYS A 159 23.20 14.13 -8.55
C LYS A 159 24.32 15.16 -8.73
N ALA A 160 24.06 16.26 -9.43
CA ALA A 160 25.02 17.34 -9.65
C ALA A 160 24.99 18.40 -8.54
N TYR A 161 23.97 18.39 -7.68
CA TYR A 161 23.86 19.28 -6.54
C TYR A 161 24.79 18.81 -5.41
N SER A 162 25.40 19.75 -4.70
CA SER A 162 26.24 19.47 -3.54
C SER A 162 25.70 20.21 -2.34
N PHE A 163 25.31 19.46 -1.32
CA PHE A 163 24.78 19.99 -0.07
C PHE A 163 25.92 20.53 0.80
N SER A 164 25.71 21.70 1.42
CA SER A 164 26.62 22.17 2.48
C SER A 164 26.32 21.48 3.81
N SER A 165 25.06 21.05 4.00
CA SER A 165 24.61 20.19 5.09
C SER A 165 23.42 19.33 4.64
N PRO A 166 23.12 18.20 5.31
CA PRO A 166 21.97 17.38 4.94
C PRO A 166 20.65 18.13 5.06
N ILE A 167 19.65 17.72 4.26
CA ILE A 167 18.25 18.11 4.48
C ILE A 167 17.77 17.45 5.78
N ILE A 168 17.12 18.22 6.64
CA ILE A 168 16.56 17.73 7.90
C ILE A 168 15.05 17.63 7.74
N PHE A 169 14.53 16.40 7.69
CA PHE A 169 13.09 16.17 7.53
C PHE A 169 12.32 16.32 8.85
N ASP A 170 12.95 16.10 9.99
CA ASP A 170 12.33 16.22 11.32
C ASP A 170 12.09 17.66 11.79
N GLN A 171 12.43 18.67 10.98
CA GLN A 171 12.18 20.06 11.34
C GLN A 171 10.69 20.41 11.29
N ASP A 172 10.31 21.48 11.99
CA ASP A 172 8.94 22.00 11.97
C ASP A 172 8.43 22.19 10.53
N VAL A 173 7.22 21.71 10.26
CA VAL A 173 6.61 21.73 8.91
C VAL A 173 6.46 23.15 8.39
N GLY A 174 6.25 24.14 9.26
CA GLY A 174 6.19 25.56 8.90
C GLY A 174 7.54 26.17 8.57
N ASN A 175 8.64 25.56 9.00
CA ASN A 175 10.00 25.96 8.62
C ASN A 175 10.47 25.26 7.33
N PHE A 176 10.10 23.98 7.15
CA PHE A 176 10.48 23.20 5.97
C PHE A 176 9.86 23.78 4.70
N GLY A 177 10.71 24.27 3.79
CA GLY A 177 10.22 24.87 2.54
C GLY A 177 9.64 26.28 2.70
N SER A 178 9.92 26.97 3.82
CA SER A 178 9.39 28.30 4.10
C SER A 178 10.11 29.38 3.29
N GLU A 179 9.36 30.31 2.71
CA GLU A 179 9.93 31.49 2.03
C GLU A 179 10.69 32.42 2.99
N ASP A 180 10.35 32.40 4.28
CA ASP A 180 11.02 33.18 5.32
C ASP A 180 12.41 32.61 5.67
N LEU A 181 12.69 31.36 5.26
CA LEU A 181 13.95 30.65 5.50
C LEU A 181 14.57 30.18 4.17
N PRO A 182 14.89 31.11 3.24
CA PRO A 182 15.32 30.75 1.88
C PRO A 182 16.68 30.03 1.84
N ASP A 183 17.50 30.19 2.88
CA ASP A 183 18.82 29.57 3.01
C ASP A 183 18.77 28.12 3.53
N ASN A 184 17.59 27.62 3.91
CA ASN A 184 17.42 26.21 4.27
C ASN A 184 17.76 25.29 3.09
N GLN A 185 18.32 24.12 3.38
CA GLN A 185 18.87 23.24 2.35
C GLN A 185 17.81 22.71 1.38
N GLU A 186 16.60 22.44 1.86
CA GLU A 186 15.47 22.01 1.02
C GLU A 186 15.05 23.11 0.03
N ASN A 187 15.04 24.38 0.46
CA ASN A 187 14.70 25.52 -0.39
C ASN A 187 15.78 25.74 -1.46
N LEU A 188 17.04 25.73 -1.06
CA LEU A 188 18.17 25.85 -2.00
C LEU A 188 18.18 24.72 -3.01
N PHE A 189 17.88 23.49 -2.58
CA PHE A 189 17.81 22.32 -3.46
C PHE A 189 16.65 22.41 -4.45
N ILE A 190 15.43 22.69 -3.98
CA ILE A 190 14.25 22.79 -4.85
C ILE A 190 14.43 23.89 -5.89
N ASN A 191 14.90 25.07 -5.48
CA ASN A 191 15.15 26.18 -6.39
C ASN A 191 16.22 25.82 -7.42
N TYR A 192 17.30 25.14 -7.01
CA TYR A 192 18.30 24.64 -7.95
C TYR A 192 17.70 23.70 -9.00
N ILE A 193 16.90 22.71 -8.58
CA ILE A 193 16.23 21.79 -9.52
C ILE A 193 15.32 22.58 -10.48
N CYS A 194 14.48 23.46 -9.93
CA CYS A 194 13.55 24.27 -10.70
C CYS A 194 14.25 25.15 -11.75
N GLU A 195 15.36 25.81 -11.40
CA GLU A 195 16.19 26.57 -12.33
C GLU A 195 16.83 25.68 -13.40
N LYS A 196 17.33 24.50 -13.02
CA LYS A 196 17.95 23.55 -13.96
C LYS A 196 17.00 23.02 -15.01
N LEU A 197 15.74 22.81 -14.63
CA LEU A 197 14.68 22.39 -15.53
C LEU A 197 14.09 23.57 -16.33
N GLY A 198 14.51 24.81 -16.05
CA GLY A 198 13.97 25.99 -16.71
C GLY A 198 12.48 26.23 -16.42
N GLN A 199 11.99 25.75 -15.27
CA GLN A 199 10.58 25.89 -14.89
C GLN A 199 10.26 27.38 -14.65
N ALA A 200 9.15 27.86 -15.23
CA ALA A 200 8.77 29.27 -15.22
C ALA A 200 8.70 29.88 -13.81
N ALA A 201 8.33 29.09 -12.80
CA ALA A 201 8.25 29.51 -11.40
C ALA A 201 9.58 30.06 -10.85
N CYS A 202 10.73 29.57 -11.34
CA CYS A 202 12.06 29.96 -10.84
C CYS A 202 12.90 30.71 -11.87
N LEU A 203 12.34 31.03 -13.03
CA LEU A 203 13.02 31.88 -13.99
C LEU A 203 13.09 33.33 -13.47
N ASN A 204 14.19 34.01 -13.77
CA ASN A 204 14.43 35.41 -13.40
C ASN A 204 14.41 35.70 -11.89
N GLY A 205 14.88 34.75 -11.07
CA GLY A 205 14.97 34.91 -9.61
C GLY A 205 13.67 34.60 -8.87
N GLY A 206 12.73 33.90 -9.51
CA GLY A 206 11.58 33.32 -8.83
C GLY A 206 11.98 32.15 -7.93
N VAL A 207 11.08 31.75 -7.04
CA VAL A 207 11.24 30.66 -6.08
C VAL A 207 10.10 29.67 -6.29
N LYS A 208 10.39 28.37 -6.21
CA LYS A 208 9.35 27.34 -6.26
C LYS A 208 8.71 27.22 -4.89
N GLU A 209 7.41 27.47 -4.82
CA GLU A 209 6.64 27.25 -3.59
C GLU A 209 6.62 25.77 -3.21
N MET A 210 6.77 25.50 -1.92
CA MET A 210 6.60 24.15 -1.37
C MET A 210 5.11 23.80 -1.29
N PRO A 211 4.69 22.60 -1.71
CA PRO A 211 3.31 22.13 -1.55
C PRO A 211 2.81 22.24 -0.10
N ALA A 212 1.50 22.40 0.09
CA ALA A 212 0.89 22.47 1.41
C ALA A 212 1.03 21.15 2.19
N SER A 213 1.11 21.22 3.52
CA SER A 213 1.21 20.02 4.36
C SER A 213 -0.01 19.11 4.23
N GLU A 214 -1.21 19.69 4.15
CA GLU A 214 -2.48 18.96 3.99
C GLU A 214 -2.47 18.04 2.75
N GLN A 215 -1.82 18.48 1.65
CA GLN A 215 -1.67 17.65 0.46
C GLN A 215 -0.80 16.41 0.73
N ALA A 216 0.30 16.56 1.47
CA ALA A 216 1.18 15.45 1.85
C ALA A 216 0.51 14.49 2.84
N GLU A 217 -0.17 15.03 3.86
CA GLU A 217 -0.95 14.25 4.83
C GLU A 217 -2.02 13.41 4.12
N THR A 218 -2.79 14.06 3.24
CA THR A 218 -3.85 13.40 2.45
C THR A 218 -3.28 12.31 1.57
N PHE A 219 -2.15 12.55 0.90
CA PHE A 219 -1.48 11.55 0.09
C PHE A 219 -1.07 10.34 0.93
N GLY A 220 -0.31 10.54 2.02
CA GLY A 220 0.15 9.44 2.87
C GLY A 220 -1.01 8.55 3.36
N LYS A 221 -2.11 9.17 3.78
CA LYS A 221 -3.32 8.47 4.21
C LYS A 221 -4.00 7.72 3.05
N SER A 222 -4.31 8.40 1.94
CA SER A 222 -5.08 7.80 0.84
C SER A 222 -4.35 6.61 0.22
N GLN A 223 -3.03 6.71 0.05
CA GLN A 223 -2.22 5.60 -0.48
C GLN A 223 -2.37 4.34 0.40
N SER A 224 -2.36 4.49 1.73
CA SER A 224 -2.54 3.35 2.63
C SER A 224 -3.96 2.79 2.62
N GLU A 225 -4.98 3.64 2.50
CA GLU A 225 -6.38 3.22 2.39
C GLU A 225 -6.64 2.42 1.09
N ASP A 226 -6.11 2.89 -0.04
CA ASP A 226 -6.26 2.23 -1.33
C ASP A 226 -5.56 0.88 -1.39
N ILE A 227 -4.35 0.78 -0.82
CA ILE A 227 -3.65 -0.51 -0.64
C ILE A 227 -4.49 -1.45 0.23
N THR A 228 -5.00 -0.95 1.36
CA THR A 228 -5.80 -1.75 2.31
C THR A 228 -7.05 -2.29 1.64
N SER A 229 -7.78 -1.43 0.93
CA SER A 229 -8.98 -1.79 0.17
C SER A 229 -8.68 -2.81 -0.93
N THR A 230 -7.61 -2.59 -1.68
CA THR A 230 -7.18 -3.47 -2.78
C THR A 230 -6.80 -4.86 -2.28
N ILE A 231 -6.01 -4.97 -1.21
CA ILE A 231 -5.64 -6.26 -0.63
C ILE A 231 -6.86 -6.92 0.01
N ALA A 232 -7.69 -6.15 0.74
CA ALA A 232 -8.92 -6.68 1.30
C ALA A 232 -9.79 -7.29 0.20
N SER A 233 -9.93 -6.66 -0.97
CA SER A 233 -10.75 -7.17 -2.08
C SER A 233 -10.35 -8.57 -2.55
N LYS A 234 -9.09 -8.98 -2.30
CA LYS A 234 -8.54 -10.29 -2.68
C LYS A 234 -8.76 -11.38 -1.63
N ILE A 235 -9.18 -11.03 -0.41
CA ILE A 235 -9.40 -11.95 0.71
C ILE A 235 -10.90 -12.23 0.89
N PHE A 236 -11.25 -13.51 1.04
CA PHE A 236 -12.63 -13.99 1.10
C PHE A 236 -12.85 -15.03 2.19
N LEU A 237 -14.06 -15.03 2.75
CA LEU A 237 -14.56 -16.10 3.61
C LEU A 237 -15.38 -17.09 2.77
N SER A 238 -15.16 -18.38 3.00
CA SER A 238 -15.82 -19.47 2.29
C SER A 238 -16.40 -20.51 3.26
N PRO A 239 -17.72 -20.79 3.20
CA PRO A 239 -18.73 -20.12 2.38
C PRO A 239 -19.00 -18.68 2.86
N ARG A 240 -19.66 -17.86 2.03
CA ARG A 240 -19.93 -16.42 2.31
C ARG A 240 -21.16 -16.16 3.19
N VAL A 241 -22.05 -17.14 3.30
CA VAL A 241 -23.28 -17.07 4.09
C VAL A 241 -23.57 -18.46 4.62
N PHE A 242 -24.06 -18.53 5.86
CA PHE A 242 -24.59 -19.75 6.44
C PHE A 242 -26.08 -19.62 6.71
N GLU A 243 -26.81 -20.68 6.38
CA GLU A 243 -28.20 -20.89 6.82
C GLU A 243 -28.22 -22.24 7.54
N ILE A 244 -28.35 -22.22 8.87
CA ILE A 244 -28.19 -23.40 9.72
C ILE A 244 -29.44 -23.59 10.58
N ASN A 245 -29.74 -24.83 10.94
CA ASN A 245 -30.86 -25.10 11.86
C ASN A 245 -30.47 -24.59 13.25
N ALA A 246 -31.37 -23.89 13.96
CA ALA A 246 -31.09 -23.39 15.31
C ALA A 246 -30.75 -24.51 16.31
N THR A 247 -31.22 -25.74 16.05
CA THR A 247 -30.94 -26.92 16.88
C THR A 247 -29.64 -27.66 16.50
N ASP A 248 -28.96 -27.24 15.43
CA ASP A 248 -27.70 -27.85 15.00
C ASP A 248 -26.55 -27.36 15.89
N THR A 249 -25.99 -28.29 16.66
CA THR A 249 -24.89 -28.03 17.60
C THR A 249 -23.51 -28.32 17.00
N ARG A 250 -23.44 -28.66 15.71
CA ARG A 250 -22.15 -28.90 15.04
C ARG A 250 -21.38 -27.60 14.89
N VAL A 251 -20.05 -27.74 14.93
CA VAL A 251 -19.14 -26.65 14.55
C VAL A 251 -19.10 -26.58 13.03
N TYR A 252 -19.35 -25.38 12.51
CA TYR A 252 -19.21 -25.04 11.10
C TYR A 252 -17.86 -24.38 10.88
N ASP A 253 -17.08 -24.94 9.96
CA ASP A 253 -15.78 -24.40 9.57
C ASP A 253 -15.93 -23.38 8.44
N VAL A 254 -15.20 -22.28 8.57
CA VAL A 254 -15.10 -21.20 7.58
C VAL A 254 -13.65 -21.06 7.17
N SER A 255 -13.39 -21.27 5.88
CA SER A 255 -12.06 -21.08 5.31
C SER A 255 -11.87 -19.61 4.92
N ILE A 256 -10.71 -19.07 5.24
CA ILE A 256 -10.19 -17.81 4.72
C ILE A 256 -9.37 -18.16 3.48
N THR A 257 -9.68 -17.51 2.36
CA THR A 257 -9.07 -17.79 1.06
C THR A 257 -8.67 -16.49 0.38
N ALA A 258 -7.73 -16.55 -0.56
CA ALA A 258 -7.30 -15.38 -1.31
C ALA A 258 -7.14 -15.67 -2.80
N VAL A 259 -7.23 -14.62 -3.62
CA VAL A 259 -7.04 -14.68 -5.08
C VAL A 259 -5.87 -13.77 -5.45
N ASN A 260 -4.86 -14.31 -6.15
CA ASN A 260 -3.66 -13.57 -6.58
C ASN A 260 -2.96 -12.82 -5.43
N LEU A 261 -2.94 -13.45 -4.25
CA LEU A 261 -2.34 -12.94 -3.03
C LEU A 261 -1.85 -14.14 -2.21
N ASP A 262 -0.65 -14.04 -1.64
CA ASP A 262 -0.15 -15.00 -0.67
C ASP A 262 -0.79 -14.72 0.69
N LEU A 263 -1.55 -15.67 1.22
CA LEU A 263 -2.45 -15.46 2.36
C LEU A 263 -1.75 -15.60 3.72
N ASN A 264 -0.43 -15.77 3.81
CA ASN A 264 0.26 -16.01 5.09
C ASN A 264 -0.23 -15.11 6.25
N ILE A 265 -1.10 -15.66 7.10
CA ILE A 265 -1.77 -14.92 8.19
C ILE A 265 -0.84 -14.95 9.40
N ALA A 266 -0.45 -13.78 9.89
CA ALA A 266 0.28 -13.63 11.14
C ALA A 266 -0.69 -13.70 12.33
N GLU A 267 -1.77 -12.92 12.26
CA GLU A 267 -2.75 -12.81 13.34
C GLU A 267 -4.18 -12.86 12.81
N LEU A 268 -5.07 -13.45 13.60
CA LEU A 268 -6.48 -13.63 13.26
C LEU A 268 -7.32 -13.38 14.52
N GLU A 269 -8.18 -12.37 14.46
CA GLU A 269 -9.22 -12.13 15.46
C GLU A 269 -10.57 -12.48 14.86
N VAL A 270 -11.41 -13.20 15.60
CA VAL A 270 -12.75 -13.55 15.15
C VAL A 270 -13.73 -13.30 16.28
N LYS A 271 -14.72 -12.44 16.03
CA LYS A 271 -15.77 -12.09 16.98
C LYS A 271 -17.11 -11.99 16.28
N THR A 272 -18.20 -12.20 17.02
CA THR A 272 -19.54 -11.90 16.50
C THR A 272 -19.85 -10.42 16.73
N ILE A 273 -20.68 -9.82 15.88
CA ILE A 273 -21.13 -8.43 16.13
C ILE A 273 -21.93 -8.30 17.43
N ASP A 274 -22.49 -9.42 17.94
CA ASP A 274 -23.26 -9.45 19.18
C ASP A 274 -22.36 -9.31 20.43
N GLU A 275 -21.05 -9.51 20.28
CA GLU A 275 -20.04 -9.38 21.34
C GLU A 275 -19.27 -8.05 21.27
N LEU A 276 -19.49 -7.26 20.21
CA LEU A 276 -18.80 -5.99 19.98
C LEU A 276 -19.59 -4.82 20.57
N PRO A 277 -18.91 -3.74 21.01
CA PRO A 277 -19.58 -2.57 21.53
C PRO A 277 -20.36 -1.83 20.42
N ASP A 278 -21.42 -1.17 20.83
CA ASP A 278 -22.20 -0.29 19.96
C ASP A 278 -21.41 0.97 19.54
N SER A 279 -22.06 1.91 18.86
CA SER A 279 -21.43 3.16 18.43
C SER A 279 -21.03 4.08 19.59
N GLU A 280 -21.57 3.88 20.79
CA GLU A 280 -21.28 4.65 21.99
C GLU A 280 -20.22 3.97 22.87
N GLY A 281 -19.71 2.80 22.45
CA GLY A 281 -18.72 2.04 23.20
C GLY A 281 -19.31 1.16 24.29
N ASN A 282 -20.64 1.07 24.39
CA ASN A 282 -21.29 0.21 25.38
C ASN A 282 -21.29 -1.23 24.90
N PHE A 283 -20.83 -2.13 25.76
CA PHE A 283 -20.96 -3.57 25.53
C PHE A 283 -22.39 -4.02 25.88
N PRO A 284 -22.94 -5.01 25.16
CA PRO A 284 -24.25 -5.56 25.50
C PRO A 284 -24.25 -6.21 26.90
N ASP A 285 -25.31 -5.95 27.69
CA ASP A 285 -25.45 -6.38 29.10
C ASP A 285 -25.33 -7.90 29.31
N ASP A 286 -25.71 -8.69 28.30
CA ASP A 286 -25.51 -10.13 28.22
C ASP A 286 -25.40 -10.50 26.74
N PRO A 287 -24.23 -10.86 26.18
CA PRO A 287 -24.12 -11.18 24.76
C PRO A 287 -24.90 -12.46 24.49
N ARG A 288 -26.19 -12.34 24.14
CA ARG A 288 -26.95 -13.42 23.51
C ARG A 288 -26.46 -13.54 22.09
N SER A 289 -25.29 -14.12 21.91
CA SER A 289 -24.79 -14.29 20.56
C SER A 289 -25.63 -15.32 19.84
N VAL A 290 -26.05 -15.00 18.62
CA VAL A 290 -26.79 -15.92 17.76
C VAL A 290 -25.90 -17.13 17.41
N VAL A 291 -24.59 -16.92 17.38
CA VAL A 291 -23.58 -17.96 17.19
C VAL A 291 -22.40 -17.74 18.14
N ALA A 292 -21.72 -18.79 18.57
CA ALA A 292 -20.48 -18.65 19.34
C ALA A 292 -19.27 -19.06 18.51
N ILE A 293 -18.16 -18.32 18.66
CA ILE A 293 -16.88 -18.67 18.02
C ILE A 293 -16.24 -19.81 18.82
N GLN A 294 -16.02 -20.94 18.17
CA GLN A 294 -15.35 -22.09 18.77
C GLN A 294 -13.83 -21.93 18.77
N TYR A 295 -13.28 -21.45 17.65
CA TYR A 295 -11.85 -21.28 17.47
C TYR A 295 -11.53 -20.37 16.27
N GLY A 296 -10.36 -19.73 16.28
CA GLY A 296 -9.72 -19.11 15.12
C GLY A 296 -8.30 -19.66 14.95
N SER A 297 -7.89 -19.94 13.72
CA SER A 297 -6.57 -20.49 13.41
C SER A 297 -5.93 -19.74 12.24
N ALA A 298 -5.02 -18.81 12.54
CA ALA A 298 -4.23 -18.10 11.53
C ALA A 298 -3.41 -19.07 10.65
N SER A 299 -2.71 -20.02 11.27
CA SER A 299 -1.86 -21.01 10.58
C SER A 299 -2.62 -21.92 9.60
N ASN A 300 -3.90 -22.21 9.87
CA ASN A 300 -4.75 -23.02 8.99
C ASN A 300 -5.71 -22.16 8.15
N ALA A 301 -5.58 -20.83 8.21
CA ALA A 301 -6.45 -19.87 7.53
C ALA A 301 -7.94 -20.21 7.67
N ARG A 302 -8.42 -20.50 8.89
CA ARG A 302 -9.82 -20.86 9.13
C ARG A 302 -10.28 -20.54 10.54
N PHE A 303 -11.58 -20.45 10.73
CA PHE A 303 -12.21 -20.37 12.05
C PHE A 303 -13.47 -21.23 12.07
N GLY A 304 -13.91 -21.58 13.27
CA GLY A 304 -15.11 -22.39 13.49
C GLY A 304 -16.10 -21.70 14.42
N PHE A 305 -17.39 -21.88 14.16
CA PHE A 305 -18.48 -21.36 15.01
C PHE A 305 -19.61 -22.38 15.13
N TYR A 306 -20.50 -22.21 16.10
CA TYR A 306 -21.72 -23.03 16.26
C TYR A 306 -22.92 -22.18 16.66
N ALA A 307 -24.14 -22.69 16.44
CA ALA A 307 -25.36 -21.96 16.79
C ALA A 307 -25.61 -21.96 18.30
N THR A 308 -26.04 -20.80 18.82
CA THR A 308 -26.43 -20.61 20.23
C THR A 308 -27.78 -19.90 20.37
N GLY A 309 -28.26 -19.26 19.30
CA GLY A 309 -29.54 -18.56 19.25
C GLY A 309 -30.74 -19.44 18.86
N GLU A 310 -31.85 -18.76 18.59
CA GLU A 310 -33.15 -19.32 18.24
C GLU A 310 -33.46 -19.20 16.73
N SER A 311 -34.39 -20.01 16.25
CA SER A 311 -34.88 -19.94 14.86
C SER A 311 -35.41 -18.54 14.53
N GLY A 312 -35.03 -18.03 13.36
CA GLY A 312 -35.38 -16.69 12.89
C GLY A 312 -34.38 -15.60 13.26
N GLN A 313 -33.38 -15.89 14.10
CA GLN A 313 -32.30 -14.95 14.42
C GLN A 313 -31.23 -14.90 13.33
N GLU A 314 -30.53 -13.78 13.26
CA GLU A 314 -29.44 -13.53 12.33
C GLU A 314 -28.35 -12.71 13.00
N THR A 315 -27.09 -13.00 12.67
CA THR A 315 -25.94 -12.19 13.08
C THR A 315 -24.87 -12.16 11.97
N SER A 316 -23.79 -11.42 12.23
CA SER A 316 -22.57 -11.44 11.45
C SER A 316 -21.35 -11.78 12.31
N ILE A 317 -20.46 -12.59 11.75
CA ILE A 317 -19.13 -12.85 12.31
C ILE A 317 -18.14 -11.95 11.59
N ILE A 318 -17.30 -11.25 12.33
CA ILE A 318 -16.19 -10.45 11.81
C ILE A 318 -14.90 -11.25 12.00
N ALA A 319 -14.21 -11.53 10.90
CA ALA A 319 -12.84 -12.01 10.89
C ALA A 319 -11.91 -10.85 10.53
N ASN A 320 -10.97 -10.53 11.42
CA ASN A 320 -9.99 -9.48 11.26
C ASN A 320 -8.61 -10.12 11.10
N ILE A 321 -7.96 -9.83 9.98
CA ILE A 321 -6.86 -10.63 9.45
C ILE A 321 -5.63 -9.73 9.30
N LYS A 322 -4.51 -10.07 9.91
CA LYS A 322 -3.21 -9.43 9.69
C LYS A 322 -2.30 -10.38 8.91
N LEU A 323 -1.79 -9.93 7.77
CA LEU A 323 -0.86 -10.72 6.96
C LEU A 323 0.57 -10.60 7.51
N LYS A 324 1.39 -11.61 7.27
CA LYS A 324 2.80 -11.59 7.70
C LYS A 324 3.58 -10.53 6.93
N GLY A 325 4.31 -9.68 7.67
CA GLY A 325 5.16 -8.64 7.09
C GLY A 325 4.42 -7.37 6.65
N ASP A 326 3.17 -7.19 7.08
CA ASP A 326 2.42 -5.95 6.91
C ASP A 326 1.67 -5.60 8.20
N TYR A 327 1.59 -4.30 8.52
CA TYR A 327 0.92 -3.79 9.73
C TYR A 327 -0.60 -3.71 9.55
N ARG A 328 -1.08 -3.81 8.30
CA ARG A 328 -2.49 -3.59 7.95
C ARG A 328 -3.39 -4.75 8.38
N TRP A 329 -4.54 -4.37 8.94
CA TRP A 329 -5.61 -5.29 9.32
C TRP A 329 -6.73 -5.26 8.28
N TYR A 330 -7.19 -6.45 7.86
CA TYR A 330 -8.23 -6.64 6.86
C TYR A 330 -9.48 -7.27 7.48
N LYS A 331 -10.56 -6.50 7.56
CA LYS A 331 -11.84 -6.95 8.12
C LYS A 331 -12.72 -7.64 7.07
N LYS A 332 -13.28 -8.79 7.42
CA LYS A 332 -14.23 -9.57 6.62
C LYS A 332 -15.44 -9.95 7.45
N SER A 333 -16.61 -9.85 6.85
CA SER A 333 -17.89 -10.18 7.50
C SER A 333 -18.51 -11.41 6.86
N LEU A 334 -19.05 -12.29 7.71
CA LEU A 334 -19.80 -13.49 7.35
C LEU A 334 -21.19 -13.42 7.96
N ARG A 335 -22.22 -13.51 7.13
CA ARG A 335 -23.62 -13.51 7.60
C ARG A 335 -24.05 -14.92 7.98
N VAL A 336 -24.69 -15.08 9.14
CA VAL A 336 -25.26 -16.35 9.61
C VAL A 336 -26.73 -16.17 9.98
N ARG A 337 -27.58 -17.05 9.46
CA ARG A 337 -29.02 -17.10 9.75
C ARG A 337 -29.40 -18.44 10.37
N LEU A 338 -30.13 -18.39 11.47
CA LEU A 338 -30.72 -19.56 12.11
C LEU A 338 -32.14 -19.79 11.58
N ARG A 339 -32.43 -21.01 11.13
CA ARG A 339 -33.75 -21.45 10.69
C ARG A 339 -34.36 -22.46 11.64
#